data_AF-A0A975N0I7-F1
#
_entry.id   AF-A0A975N0I7-F1
#
_cell.length_a   1.000
_cell.length_b   1.000
_cell.length_c   1.000
_cell.angle_alpha   90.00
_cell.angle_beta   90.00
_cell.angle_gamma   90.00
#
_symmetry.space_group_name_H-M   'P 1'
#
loop_
_entity.id
_entity.type
_entity.pdbx_description
1 polymer ?
#
loop_
_entity_poly.entity_id
_entity_poly.type
_entity_poly.pdbx_seq_one_letter_code
_entity_poly.pdbx_strand_id
1 'polypeptide(L)' 'MPQAGAHVVILTAYAVAEGVFNALRAGAVDFLVKDTQSGDFLPTCQNSINSAVLFHLA' A
#
# COMPACT_ATOMS: atom_id res chain seq x y z
N MET A 1 3.22 -0.06 27.14
CA MET A 1 2.89 -0.88 25.95
C MET A 1 3.81 -0.41 24.82
N PRO A 2 4.71 -1.23 24.26
CA PRO A 2 5.41 -0.80 23.06
C PRO A 2 4.37 -0.68 21.95
N GLN A 3 4.24 0.50 21.33
CA GLN A 3 3.48 0.65 20.09
C GLN A 3 4.25 -0.09 19.00
N ALA A 4 3.90 -1.35 18.74
CA ALA A 4 4.27 -1.96 17.48
C ALA A 4 3.44 -1.24 16.40
N GLY A 5 4.05 -0.25 15.72
CA GLY A 5 3.40 0.44 14.61
C GLY A 5 3.09 -0.55 13.51
N ALA A 6 1.81 -0.77 13.22
CA ALA A 6 1.40 -1.63 12.12
C ALA A 6 1.61 -0.89 10.79
N HIS A 7 2.23 -1.56 9.81
CA HIS A 7 2.25 -1.08 8.42
C HIS A 7 0.88 -1.36 7.78
N VAL A 8 0.20 -0.31 7.30
CA VAL A 8 -1.10 -0.43 6.65
C VAL A 8 -0.94 -0.26 5.15
N VAL A 9 -1.27 -1.29 4.38
CA VAL A 9 -1.37 -1.26 2.91
C VAL A 9 -2.83 -1.38 2.52
N ILE A 10 -3.32 -0.49 1.66
CA ILE A 10 -4.72 -0.51 1.20
C ILE A 10 -4.83 -1.32 -0.08
N LEU A 11 -5.78 -2.27 -0.15
CA LEU A 11 -6.09 -3.04 -1.36
C LEU A 11 -7.49 -2.68 -1.86
N THR A 12 -7.60 -2.12 -3.06
CA THR A 12 -8.86 -1.59 -3.62
C THR A 12 -9.16 -2.12 -5.01
N ALA A 13 -10.41 -2.04 -5.46
CA ALA A 13 -10.75 -2.36 -6.85
C ALA A 13 -10.25 -1.30 -7.85
N TYR A 14 -10.06 -0.05 -7.43
CA TYR A 14 -9.69 1.07 -8.32
C TYR A 14 -8.74 2.06 -7.63
N ALA A 15 -7.63 2.42 -8.28
CA ALA A 15 -6.69 3.43 -7.80
C ALA A 15 -6.98 4.82 -8.37
N VAL A 16 -8.08 5.43 -7.92
CA VAL A 16 -8.36 6.83 -8.23
C VAL A 16 -7.51 7.75 -7.35
N ALA A 17 -7.01 8.85 -7.94
CA ALA A 17 -6.05 9.75 -7.28
C ALA A 17 -6.49 10.23 -5.89
N GLU A 18 -7.78 10.55 -5.73
CA GLU A 18 -8.34 10.97 -4.44
C GLU A 18 -8.27 9.85 -3.37
N GLY A 19 -8.56 8.61 -3.75
CA GLY A 19 -8.49 7.45 -2.86
C GLY A 19 -7.07 7.17 -2.41
N VAL A 20 -6.10 7.27 -3.33
CA VAL A 20 -4.67 7.12 -3.03
C VAL A 20 -4.21 8.22 -2.09
N PHE A 21 -4.54 9.48 -2.40
CA PHE A 21 -4.17 10.62 -1.56
C PHE A 21 -4.75 10.49 -0.14
N ASN A 22 -6.04 10.16 -0.02
CA ASN A 22 -6.70 10.00 1.27
C ASN A 22 -6.09 8.85 2.10
N ALA A 23 -5.74 7.73 1.46
CA ALA A 23 -5.12 6.59 2.14
C ALA A 23 -3.75 6.94 2.71
N LEU A 24 -2.88 7.57 1.90
CA LEU A 24 -1.55 7.96 2.36
C LEU A 24 -1.62 9.02 3.46
N ARG A 25 -2.54 9.99 3.35
CA ARG A 25 -2.76 11.02 4.37
C ARG A 25 -3.32 10.47 5.68
N ALA A 26 -3.99 9.31 5.63
CA ALA A 26 -4.45 8.57 6.81
C ALA A 26 -3.34 7.71 7.45
N GLY A 27 -2.12 7.69 6.89
CA GLY A 27 -0.98 6.94 7.41
C GLY A 27 -0.81 5.54 6.81
N ALA A 28 -1.48 5.23 5.69
CA ALA A 28 -1.12 4.06 4.92
C ALA A 28 0.31 4.21 4.36
N VAL A 29 1.05 3.10 4.38
CA VAL A 29 2.42 3.05 3.84
C VAL A 29 2.43 2.78 2.33
N ASP A 30 1.34 2.22 1.79
CA ASP A 30 1.21 1.89 0.37
C ASP A 30 -0.26 1.61 -0.02
N PHE A 31 -0.51 1.52 -1.33
CA PHE A 31 -1.82 1.37 -1.95
C PHE A 31 -1.75 0.48 -3.20
N LEU A 32 -2.54 -0.59 -3.22
CA LEU A 32 -2.58 -1.62 -4.25
C LEU A 32 -3.99 -1.78 -4.84
N VAL A 33 -4.03 -2.21 -6.09
CA VAL A 33 -5.25 -2.60 -6.79
C VAL A 33 -5.46 -4.11 -6.72
N LYS A 34 -6.73 -4.56 -6.65
CA LYS A 34 -7.13 -5.96 -6.48
C LYS A 34 -6.76 -6.85 -7.67
N ASP A 35 -6.42 -6.25 -8.81
CA ASP A 35 -5.91 -6.94 -10.00
C ASP A 35 -4.39 -7.19 -9.95
N THR A 36 -3.71 -6.76 -8.88
CA THR A 36 -2.30 -7.13 -8.62
C THR A 36 -2.16 -8.65 -8.72
N GLN A 37 -1.25 -9.11 -9.58
CA GLN A 37 -1.03 -10.53 -9.75
C GLN A 37 -0.51 -11.16 -8.46
N SER A 38 -0.91 -12.40 -8.16
CA SER A 38 -0.50 -13.09 -6.94
C SER A 38 1.02 -13.21 -6.78
N GLY A 39 1.76 -13.27 -7.91
CA GLY A 39 3.23 -13.28 -7.91
C GLY A 39 3.86 -11.95 -7.49
N ASP A 40 3.16 -10.84 -7.72
CA ASP A 40 3.64 -9.48 -7.43
C ASP A 40 3.17 -8.97 -6.06
N PHE A 41 2.12 -9.57 -5.48
CA PHE A 41 1.55 -9.15 -4.21
C PHE A 41 2.54 -9.22 -3.04
N LEU A 42 3.17 -10.39 -2.82
CA LEU A 42 4.08 -10.59 -1.69
C LEU A 42 5.36 -9.75 -1.81
N PRO A 43 6.05 -9.69 -2.97
CA PRO A 43 7.18 -8.79 -3.16
C PRO A 43 6.83 -7.32 -2.91
N THR A 44 5.65 -6.88 -3.36
CA THR A 44 5.20 -5.49 -3.16
C THR A 44 4.97 -5.17 -1.68
N CYS A 45 4.32 -6.08 -0.94
CA CYS A 45 4.15 -5.91 0.50
C CYS A 45 5.49 -5.87 1.25
N GLN A 46 6.43 -6.73 0.87
CA GLN A 46 7.78 -6.73 1.45
C GLN A 46 8.50 -5.42 1.19
N ASN A 47 8.43 -4.89 -0.04
CA ASN A 47 9.04 -3.62 -0.38
C ASN A 47 8.40 -2.45 0.39
N SER A 48 7.07 -2.44 0.50
CA SER A 48 6.30 -1.43 1.24
C SER A 48 6.68 -1.35 2.72
N ILE A 49 7.00 -2.48 3.34
CA ILE A 49 7.42 -2.53 4.76
C ILE A 49 8.84 -1.99 4.92
N ASN A 50 9.72 -2.25 3.95
CA ASN A 50 11.15 -1.94 4.03
C ASN A 50 11.53 -0.58 3.41
N SER A 51 10.61 0.09 2.73
CA SER A 51 10.85 1.29 1.92
C SER A 51 9.78 2.33 2.18
N ALA A 52 10.14 3.61 2.23
CA ALA A 52 9.17 4.69 2.36
C ALA A 52 8.43 4.92 1.03
N VAL A 53 7.21 4.36 0.94
CA VAL A 53 6.14 4.58 -0.07
C VAL A 53 6.51 4.20 -1.52
N LEU A 54 5.90 3.12 -2.03
CA LEU A 54 5.88 2.79 -3.46
C LEU A 54 4.60 3.34 -4.09
N PHE A 55 4.70 3.91 -5.28
CA PHE A 55 3.55 4.15 -6.15
C PHE A 55 3.75 3.27 -7.38
N HIS A 56 3.02 2.16 -7.47
CA HIS A 56 2.98 1.39 -8.71
C HIS A 56 1.87 1.95 -9.60
N LEU A 57 2.24 2.89 -10.48
CA LEU A 57 1.43 3.25 -11.64
C LEU A 57 1.86 2.30 -12.77
N ALA A 58 1.12 1.19 -12.92
CA ALA A 58 1.11 0.42 -14.16
C ALA A 58 0.18 1.10 -15.18
#